data_AF-A0A853AYI7-F1
#
_entry.id   AF-A0A853AYI7-F1
#
_cell.length_a   1.000
_cell.length_b   1.000
_cell.length_c   1.000
_cell.angle_alpha   90.00
_cell.angle_beta   90.00
_cell.angle_gamma   90.00
#
_symmetry.space_group_name_H-M   'P 1'
#
loop_
_entity.id
_entity.type
_entity.pdbx_description
1 polymer ?
#
loop_
_entity_poly.entity_id
_entity_poly.type
_entity_poly.pdbx_seq_one_letter_code
_entity_poly.pdbx_strand_id
1 'polypeptide(L)'
;MINVIAVIIAIASVLASLAHVGYLALLNNAANKRAGGAPVAQYVRGRWAVAGGTTAASLLAWLFTAGPGVMDVLAIILAAGSGAVATKALQSTQARYRSGG
;
A
#
# COMPACT_ATOMS: atom_id res chain seq x y z
N MET A 1 3.95 30.18 -3.60
CA MET A 1 5.26 29.68 -3.10
C MET A 1 5.11 28.46 -2.20
N ILE A 2 4.28 28.48 -1.14
CA ILE A 2 4.05 27.32 -0.24
C ILE A 2 3.63 26.04 -1.01
N ASN A 3 2.82 26.17 -2.06
CA ASN A 3 2.37 25.02 -2.86
C ASN A 3 3.53 24.30 -3.60
N VAL A 4 4.51 25.04 -4.12
CA VAL A 4 5.66 24.44 -4.84
C VAL A 4 6.54 23.64 -3.88
N ILE A 5 6.79 24.17 -2.69
CA ILE A 5 7.57 23.48 -1.64
C ILE A 5 6.82 22.21 -1.20
N ALA A 6 5.50 22.28 -1.00
CA ALA A 6 4.68 21.12 -0.64
C ALA A 6 4.74 20.02 -1.72
N VAL A 7 4.65 20.37 -3.00
CA VAL A 7 4.78 19.42 -4.12
C VAL A 7 6.16 18.77 -4.15
N ILE A 8 7.24 19.54 -3.96
CA ILE A 8 8.60 19.00 -3.94
C ILE A 8 8.79 18.02 -2.78
N ILE A 9 8.32 18.38 -1.57
CA ILE A 9 8.38 17.50 -0.40
C ILE A 9 7.57 16.24 -0.64
N ALA A 10 6.38 16.35 -1.23
CA ALA A 10 5.55 15.20 -1.56
C ALA A 10 6.26 14.25 -2.53
N ILE A 11 6.84 14.77 -3.62
CA ILE A 11 7.62 13.97 -4.58
C ILE A 11 8.81 13.29 -3.87
N ALA A 12 9.57 14.03 -3.06
CA ALA A 12 10.69 13.47 -2.32
C ALA A 12 10.24 12.33 -1.38
N SER A 13 9.10 12.49 -0.71
CA SER A 13 8.53 11.46 0.17
C SER A 13 8.10 10.20 -0.59
N VAL A 14 7.51 10.35 -1.78
CA VAL A 14 7.11 9.22 -2.64
C VAL A 14 8.35 8.49 -3.17
N LEU A 15 9.37 9.22 -3.62
CA LEU A 15 10.62 8.60 -4.07
C LEU A 15 11.31 7.83 -2.94
N ALA A 16 11.36 8.40 -1.73
CA ALA A 16 11.95 7.73 -0.57
C ALA A 16 11.18 6.46 -0.19
N SER A 17 9.84 6.50 -0.19
CA SER A 17 9.02 5.32 0.13
C SER A 17 9.16 4.22 -0.93
N LEU A 18 9.17 4.59 -2.21
CA LEU A 18 9.38 3.64 -3.31
C LEU A 18 10.78 3.04 -3.29
N ALA A 19 11.82 3.81 -2.98
CA ALA A 19 13.17 3.30 -2.82
C ALA A 19 13.24 2.27 -1.68
N HIS A 20 12.57 2.54 -0.55
CA HIS A 20 12.51 1.60 0.58
C HIS A 20 11.78 0.30 0.21
N VAL A 21 10.61 0.39 -0.43
CA VAL A 21 9.85 -0.78 -0.89
C VAL A 21 10.64 -1.58 -1.93
N GLY A 22 11.25 -0.90 -2.91
CA GLY A 22 12.08 -1.52 -3.93
C GLY A 22 13.28 -2.24 -3.33
N TYR A 23 13.96 -1.62 -2.35
CA TYR A 23 15.05 -2.25 -1.63
C TYR A 23 14.61 -3.51 -0.88
N LEU A 24 13.48 -3.47 -0.15
CA LEU A 24 12.93 -4.65 0.51
C LEU A 24 12.54 -5.75 -0.47
N ALA A 25 11.97 -5.40 -1.62
CA ALA A 25 11.61 -6.36 -2.66
C ALA A 25 12.85 -7.07 -3.22
N LEU A 26 13.91 -6.31 -3.52
CA LEU A 26 15.19 -6.85 -3.97
C LEU A 26 15.84 -7.74 -2.91
N LEU A 27 15.83 -7.30 -1.65
CA LEU A 27 16.39 -8.07 -0.53
C LEU A 27 15.62 -9.38 -0.31
N ASN A 28 14.29 -9.36 -0.38
CA ASN A 28 13.47 -10.56 -0.31
C ASN A 28 13.76 -11.53 -1.45
N ASN A 29 13.92 -11.01 -2.69
CA ASN A 29 14.26 -11.84 -3.84
C ASN A 29 15.64 -12.50 -3.68
N ALA A 30 16.64 -11.74 -3.24
CA ALA A 30 17.99 -12.25 -2.99
C ALA A 30 18.00 -13.28 -1.84
N ALA A 31 17.28 -13.01 -0.75
CA ALA A 31 17.18 -13.91 0.41
C ALA A 31 16.54 -15.26 0.05
N ASN A 32 15.50 -15.27 -0.79
CA ASN A 32 14.85 -16.51 -1.20
C ASN A 32 15.69 -17.37 -2.16
N LYS A 33 16.70 -16.78 -2.82
CA LYS A 33 17.60 -17.50 -3.76
C LYS A 33 18.85 -18.07 -3.09
N ARG A 34 19.13 -17.75 -1.82
CA ARG A 34 20.38 -18.10 -1.14
C ARG A 34 20.11 -19.10 0.00
N ALA A 35 20.89 -20.18 0.06
CA ALA A 35 20.87 -21.10 1.19
C ALA A 35 21.23 -20.34 2.49
N GLY A 36 20.34 -20.37 3.48
CA GLY A 36 20.47 -19.60 4.74
C GLY A 36 19.80 -18.22 4.75
N GLY A 37 19.11 -17.79 3.69
CA GLY A 37 18.42 -16.49 3.63
C GLY A 37 17.11 -16.40 4.44
N ALA A 38 16.69 -17.47 5.11
CA ALA A 38 15.41 -17.54 5.83
C ALA A 38 15.21 -16.44 6.91
N PRO A 39 16.21 -16.08 7.75
CA PRO A 39 16.06 -15.00 8.73
C PRO A 39 15.84 -13.64 8.07
N VAL A 40 16.52 -13.39 6.94
CA VAL A 40 16.37 -12.14 6.17
C VAL A 40 14.98 -12.06 5.55
N ALA A 41 14.48 -13.16 4.98
CA ALA A 41 13.13 -13.21 4.42
C ALA A 41 12.04 -12.97 5.49
N GLN A 42 12.22 -13.51 6.70
CA GLN A 42 11.31 -13.24 7.84
C GLN A 42 11.36 -11.78 8.28
N TYR A 43 12.55 -11.20 8.40
CA TYR A 43 12.70 -9.78 8.72
C TYR A 43 12.00 -8.89 7.69
N VAL A 44 12.20 -9.16 6.40
CA VAL A 44 11.56 -8.40 5.33
C VAL A 44 10.03 -8.55 5.37
N ARG A 45 9.49 -9.76 5.61
CA ARG A 45 8.05 -9.97 5.84
C ARG A 45 7.49 -9.06 6.94
N GLY A 46 8.20 -8.91 8.05
CA GLY A 46 7.79 -8.01 9.13
C GLY A 46 7.79 -6.52 8.75
N ARG A 47 8.57 -6.12 7.73
CA ARG A 47 8.69 -4.73 7.29
C ARG A 47 7.74 -4.34 6.17
N TRP A 48 7.14 -5.29 5.46
CA TRP A 48 6.20 -5.01 4.37
C TRP A 48 4.99 -4.18 4.82
N ALA A 49 4.49 -4.39 6.03
CA ALA A 49 3.38 -3.58 6.57
C ALA A 49 3.78 -2.10 6.73
N VAL A 50 4.97 -1.85 7.28
CA VAL A 50 5.50 -0.49 7.48
C VAL A 50 5.79 0.15 6.12
N ALA A 51 6.46 -0.56 5.21
CA ALA A 51 6.81 -0.04 3.89
C ALA A 51 5.58 0.24 3.02
N GLY A 52 4.56 -0.62 3.09
CA GLY A 52 3.27 -0.39 2.45
C GLY A 52 2.54 0.80 3.04
N GLY A 53 2.50 0.91 4.38
CA GLY A 53 1.85 2.02 5.08
C GLY A 53 2.49 3.38 4.79
N THR A 54 3.82 3.48 4.81
CA THR A 54 4.52 4.74 4.51
C THR A 54 4.39 5.13 3.04
N THR A 55 4.33 4.16 2.12
CA THR A 55 4.07 4.43 0.70
C THR A 55 2.64 4.91 0.47
N ALA A 56 1.65 4.31 1.13
CA ALA A 56 0.27 4.80 1.06
C ALA A 56 0.15 6.23 1.61
N ALA A 57 0.83 6.52 2.73
CA ALA A 57 0.85 7.86 3.31
C ALA A 57 1.54 8.91 2.42
N SER A 58 2.66 8.57 1.77
CA SER A 58 3.36 9.49 0.85
C SER A 58 2.53 9.77 -0.40
N LEU A 59 1.87 8.75 -0.96
CA LEU A 59 0.94 8.92 -2.08
C LEU A 59 -0.27 9.77 -1.69
N LEU A 60 -0.81 9.60 -0.48
CA LEU A 60 -1.89 10.45 0.03
C LEU A 60 -1.45 11.91 0.21
N ALA A 61 -0.25 12.13 0.76
CA ALA A 61 0.32 13.46 0.88
C ALA A 61 0.52 14.13 -0.48
N TRP A 62 0.96 13.38 -1.49
CA TRP A 62 1.07 13.88 -2.86
C TRP A 62 -0.29 14.18 -3.48
N LEU A 63 -1.28 13.32 -3.26
CA LEU A 63 -2.65 13.55 -3.71
C LEU A 63 -3.17 14.90 -3.19
N PHE A 64 -2.97 15.24 -1.92
CA PHE A 64 -3.37 16.54 -1.37
C PHE A 64 -2.75 17.76 -2.05
N THR A 65 -1.64 17.61 -2.77
CA THR A 65 -1.05 18.69 -3.56
C THR A 65 -1.70 18.89 -4.94
N ALA A 66 -2.56 17.96 -5.39
CA ALA A 66 -3.12 17.93 -6.74
C ALA A 66 -4.36 18.83 -6.95
N GLY A 67 -4.87 19.50 -5.92
CA GLY A 67 -5.97 20.48 -6.04
C GLY A 67 -7.39 19.87 -5.93
N PRO A 68 -8.43 20.48 -6.54
CA PRO A 68 -9.84 20.15 -6.25
C PRO A 68 -10.27 18.70 -6.51
N GLY A 69 -9.65 17.99 -7.46
CA GLY A 69 -9.96 16.60 -7.82
C GLY A 69 -9.58 15.55 -6.76
N VAL A 70 -9.00 15.98 -5.63
CA VAL A 70 -8.61 15.11 -4.51
C VAL A 70 -9.80 14.36 -3.93
N MET A 71 -10.93 15.03 -3.74
CA MET A 71 -12.10 14.42 -3.10
C MET A 71 -12.72 13.32 -3.97
N ASP A 72 -12.65 13.47 -5.30
CA ASP A 72 -13.12 12.45 -6.24
C ASP A 72 -12.25 11.19 -6.17
N VAL A 73 -10.93 11.36 -6.10
CA VAL A 73 -9.99 10.23 -5.96
C VAL A 73 -10.21 9.52 -4.62
N LEU A 74 -10.38 10.26 -3.52
CA LEU A 74 -10.68 9.67 -2.21
C LEU A 74 -12.02 8.94 -2.22
N ALA A 75 -13.05 9.52 -2.84
CA ALA A 75 -14.36 8.89 -2.97
C ALA A 75 -14.27 7.58 -3.77
N ILE A 76 -13.51 7.56 -4.87
CA ILE A 76 -13.29 6.35 -5.68
C ILE A 76 -12.58 5.26 -4.87
N ILE A 77 -11.49 5.61 -4.15
CA ILE A 77 -10.75 4.64 -3.32
C ILE A 77 -11.65 4.08 -2.22
N LEU A 78 -12.40 4.96 -1.54
CA LEU A 78 -13.29 4.56 -0.45
C LEU A 78 -14.45 3.69 -0.96
N ALA A 79 -15.05 4.05 -2.09
CA ALA A 79 -16.10 3.27 -2.75
C ALA A 79 -15.57 1.90 -3.22
N ALA A 80 -14.40 1.86 -3.86
CA ALA A 80 -13.77 0.61 -4.29
C ALA A 80 -13.45 -0.30 -3.09
N GLY A 81 -12.89 0.27 -2.01
CA GLY A 81 -12.54 -0.47 -0.80
C GLY A 81 -13.76 -1.02 -0.08
N SER A 82 -14.77 -0.19 0.18
CA SER A 82 -16.01 -0.61 0.83
C SER A 82 -16.79 -1.63 -0.02
N GLY A 83 -16.86 -1.45 -1.34
CA GLY A 83 -17.47 -2.39 -2.27
C GLY A 83 -16.77 -3.75 -2.30
N ALA A 84 -15.43 -3.77 -2.33
CA ALA A 84 -14.66 -5.02 -2.29
C ALA A 84 -14.85 -5.78 -0.96
N VAL A 85 -14.89 -5.07 0.17
CA VAL A 85 -15.14 -5.68 1.48
C VAL A 85 -16.58 -6.22 1.56
N ALA A 86 -17.57 -5.44 1.12
CA ALA A 86 -18.96 -5.86 1.11
C ALA A 86 -19.20 -7.08 0.22
N THR A 87 -18.60 -7.13 -0.98
CA THR A 87 -18.72 -8.28 -1.88
C THR A 87 -18.05 -9.52 -1.29
N LYS A 88 -16.89 -9.39 -0.66
CA LYS A 88 -16.22 -10.51 0.03
C LYS A 88 -17.03 -11.03 1.21
N ALA A 89 -17.61 -10.14 2.03
CA ALA A 89 -18.49 -10.51 3.13
C ALA A 89 -19.77 -11.20 2.63
N LEU A 90 -20.33 -10.74 1.51
CA LEU A 90 -21.45 -11.40 0.85
C LEU A 90 -21.07 -12.80 0.37
N GLN A 91 -19.93 -12.93 -0.32
CA GLN A 91 -19.42 -14.23 -0.79
C GLN A 91 -19.18 -15.21 0.37
N SER A 92 -18.58 -14.76 1.48
CA SER A 92 -18.37 -15.62 2.66
C SER A 92 -19.69 -16.07 3.29
N THR A 93 -20.68 -15.18 3.34
CA THR A 93 -22.01 -15.49 3.86
C THR A 93 -22.72 -16.49 2.96
N GLN A 94 -22.71 -16.27 1.64
CA GLN A 94 -23.27 -17.20 0.67
C GLN A 94 -22.58 -18.56 0.71
N ALA A 95 -21.26 -18.61 0.84
CA ALA A 95 -20.51 -19.86 0.93
C ALA A 95 -20.96 -20.66 2.16
N ARG A 96 -21.09 -20.01 3.32
CA ARG A 96 -21.53 -20.65 4.57
C ARG A 96 -22.92 -21.27 4.47
N TYR A 97 -23.88 -20.57 3.86
CA TYR A 97 -25.25 -21.09 3.72
C TYR A 97 -25.42 -22.05 2.53
N ARG A 98 -24.55 -21.98 1.50
CA ARG A 98 -24.54 -22.93 0.38
C ARG A 98 -23.90 -24.26 0.75
N SER A 99 -22.93 -24.28 1.67
CA SER A 99 -22.27 -25.50 2.13
C SER A 99 -23.06 -26.27 3.21
N GLY A 100 -24.29 -25.85 3.54
CA GLY A 100 -25.13 -26.53 4.52
C GLY A 100 -24.59 -26.44 5.95
N GLY A 101 -24.19 -25.24 6.38
CA GLY A 101 -23.67 -24.99 7.73
C GLY A 101 -24.59 -25.43 8.86
#